data_AF-A0A132A0M0-F1
#
_entry.id   AF-A0A132A0M0-F1
#
_cell.length_a   1.000
_cell.length_b   1.000
_cell.length_c   1.000
_cell.angle_alpha   90.00
_cell.angle_beta   90.00
_cell.angle_gamma   90.00
#
_symmetry.space_group_name_H-M   'P 1'
#
loop_
_entity.id
_entity.type
_entity.pdbx_description
1 polymer ?
#
loop_
_entity_poly.entity_id
_entity_poly.type
_entity_poly.pdbx_seq_one_letter_code
_entity_poly.pdbx_strand_id
1 'polypeptide(L)'
;MSTIIEAKHAYVLLTDRYRISRNIRVEWFLDNLNQKFPPLISHNSLNDFDKEIDIISYIGYDQDEYGAFANNQSEFKLNSETRITFLSRKYCFVFVLDMSTSVADVDLQRSAILTDELYNALEKCFRNITKPFFVPGSKLFFEPEIYITIVTYLSFYSLDVNNVIVHGFQLCTRTLEELLSIVRDKIYRYIDLLHLNIKSDHFRDQFGETCDRMIVSSNLSLINMIRFGLLSLNLMPENSHQGIVIVTDGNTSFSDSQTLESALAQLRLSMISCSFIHIGSKPHPDSAFGYVPYIDFMNFIARATFGVYVSISSTHECGQNLESNKFNAFHRAFFGYSFNSDNSSFFRCLGRCRSDSTRIEY
;
A
#
# COMPACT_ATOMS: atom_id res chain seq x y z
N MET A 1 8.71 -36.52 24.86
CA MET A 1 9.37 -36.00 23.64
C MET A 1 8.59 -34.76 23.23
N SER A 2 9.21 -33.58 23.24
CA SER A 2 8.57 -32.38 22.67
C SER A 2 8.36 -32.62 21.19
N THR A 3 7.11 -32.52 20.73
CA THR A 3 6.80 -32.51 19.30
C THR A 3 7.31 -31.20 18.73
N ILE A 4 8.28 -31.28 17.80
CA ILE A 4 8.83 -30.12 17.11
C ILE A 4 7.98 -29.86 15.87
N ILE A 5 7.42 -28.67 15.76
CA ILE A 5 6.61 -28.24 14.62
C ILE A 5 7.49 -27.41 13.68
N GLU A 6 7.48 -27.73 12.39
CA GLU A 6 8.10 -26.86 11.39
C GLU A 6 7.17 -25.67 11.08
N ALA A 7 7.69 -24.46 11.25
CA ALA A 7 6.93 -23.25 11.00
C ALA A 7 6.79 -23.03 9.49
N LYS A 8 5.56 -23.00 8.99
CA LYS A 8 5.22 -22.55 7.64
C LYS A 8 5.32 -21.03 7.54
N HIS A 9 4.85 -20.32 8.57
CA HIS A 9 4.87 -18.86 8.64
C HIS A 9 5.19 -18.40 10.06
N ALA A 10 6.16 -17.52 10.23
CA ALA A 10 6.44 -16.82 11.48
C ALA A 10 6.17 -15.31 11.38
N TYR A 11 5.57 -14.74 12.43
CA TYR A 11 5.37 -13.30 12.59
C TYR A 11 6.34 -12.77 13.62
N VAL A 12 6.96 -11.65 13.28
CA VAL A 12 8.08 -11.08 14.02
C VAL A 12 7.83 -9.60 14.25
N LEU A 13 8.04 -9.12 15.47
CA LEU A 13 7.90 -7.73 15.87
C LEU A 13 9.27 -7.05 15.94
N LEU A 14 9.35 -5.86 15.36
CA LEU A 14 10.54 -5.02 15.40
C LEU A 14 10.46 -4.06 16.59
N THR A 15 11.62 -3.74 17.17
CA THR A 15 11.75 -2.65 18.14
C THR A 15 11.36 -1.29 17.55
N ASP A 16 10.91 -0.38 18.40
CA ASP A 16 10.60 1.02 18.06
C ASP A 16 11.70 2.01 18.49
N ARG A 17 12.78 1.51 19.09
CA ARG A 17 13.92 2.33 19.55
C ARG A 17 14.67 2.99 18.39
N TYR A 18 14.81 2.27 17.28
CA TYR A 18 15.45 2.73 16.05
C TYR A 18 14.96 1.92 14.85
N ARG A 19 15.22 2.42 13.65
CA ARG A 19 14.79 1.77 12.40
C ARG A 19 15.68 0.57 12.06
N ILE A 20 15.10 -0.63 12.07
CA ILE A 20 15.78 -1.88 11.69
C ILE A 20 15.92 -2.02 10.18
N SER A 21 17.16 -2.15 9.71
CA SER A 21 17.49 -2.24 8.28
C SER A 21 17.12 -3.59 7.65
N ARG A 22 17.01 -3.64 6.32
CA ARG A 22 16.76 -4.89 5.58
C ARG A 22 17.89 -5.90 5.79
N ASN A 23 19.14 -5.44 5.86
CA ASN A 23 20.30 -6.31 6.07
C ASN A 23 20.25 -6.96 7.45
N ILE A 24 19.94 -6.20 8.51
CA ILE A 24 19.79 -6.73 9.86
C ILE A 24 18.67 -7.78 9.93
N ARG A 25 17.55 -7.55 9.23
CA ARG A 25 16.47 -8.55 9.17
C ARG A 25 16.93 -9.85 8.50
N VAL A 26 17.74 -9.75 7.43
CA VAL A 26 18.28 -10.93 6.73
C VAL A 26 19.30 -11.66 7.59
N GLU A 27 20.23 -10.93 8.19
CA GLU A 27 21.22 -11.45 9.14
C GLU A 27 20.53 -12.20 10.28
N TRP A 28 19.53 -11.57 10.91
CA TRP A 28 18.70 -12.22 11.92
C TRP A 28 18.04 -13.50 11.40
N PHE A 29 17.48 -13.50 10.19
CA PHE A 29 16.87 -14.71 9.64
C PHE A 29 17.90 -15.84 9.44
N LEU A 30 19.08 -15.52 8.91
CA LEU A 30 20.14 -16.49 8.66
C LEU A 30 20.68 -17.07 9.97
N ASP A 31 20.87 -16.24 10.99
CA ASP A 31 21.32 -16.69 12.31
C ASP A 31 20.30 -17.64 12.95
N ASN A 32 19.02 -17.38 12.76
CA ASN A 32 17.92 -18.16 13.34
C ASN A 32 17.47 -19.34 12.46
N LEU A 33 18.12 -19.57 11.31
CA LEU A 33 17.77 -20.63 10.37
C LEU A 33 18.14 -22.00 10.95
N ASN A 34 17.21 -22.95 10.84
CA ASN A 34 17.31 -24.29 11.44
C ASN A 34 17.43 -24.34 12.97
N GLN A 35 17.30 -23.21 13.67
CA GLN A 35 17.28 -23.18 15.12
C GLN A 35 15.93 -23.65 15.68
N LYS A 36 15.97 -24.24 16.88
CA LYS A 36 14.79 -24.65 17.64
C LYS A 36 14.42 -23.55 18.62
N PHE A 37 13.15 -23.20 18.65
CA PHE A 37 12.60 -22.21 19.56
C PHE A 37 11.69 -22.87 20.58
N PRO A 38 11.70 -22.37 21.83
CA PRO A 38 10.76 -22.84 22.84
C PRO A 38 9.31 -22.49 22.45
N PRO A 39 8.31 -23.14 23.07
CA PRO A 39 6.93 -22.73 22.92
C PRO A 39 6.76 -21.25 23.26
N LEU A 40 6.05 -20.51 22.41
CA LEU A 40 5.76 -19.11 22.69
C LEU A 40 4.77 -19.05 23.85
N ILE A 41 5.16 -18.35 24.92
CA ILE A 41 4.26 -18.04 26.02
C ILE A 41 3.22 -17.06 25.49
N SER A 42 1.95 -17.28 25.82
CA SER A 42 0.90 -16.33 25.46
C SER A 42 1.13 -15.01 26.19
N HIS A 43 1.68 -14.04 25.49
CA HIS A 43 1.74 -12.65 25.94
C HIS A 43 0.38 -11.99 25.77
N ASN A 44 0.05 -11.08 26.69
CA ASN A 44 -1.21 -10.33 26.64
C ASN A 44 -1.03 -8.97 25.95
N SER A 45 0.21 -8.46 25.90
CA SER A 45 0.53 -7.15 25.35
C SER A 45 1.76 -7.23 24.44
N LEU A 46 1.77 -6.40 23.41
CA LEU A 46 2.96 -6.19 22.60
C LEU A 46 4.11 -5.58 23.41
N ASN A 47 3.85 -4.92 24.54
CA ASN A 47 4.89 -4.28 25.36
C ASN A 47 5.80 -5.27 26.08
N ASP A 48 5.43 -6.55 26.13
CA ASP A 48 6.24 -7.59 26.76
C ASP A 48 7.48 -7.98 25.92
N PHE A 49 7.53 -7.54 24.66
CA PHE A 49 8.59 -7.80 23.70
C PHE A 49 9.59 -6.63 23.65
N ASP A 50 10.80 -6.86 24.16
CA ASP A 50 11.85 -5.82 24.29
C ASP A 50 13.12 -6.10 23.46
N LYS A 51 13.21 -7.25 22.77
CA LYS A 51 14.37 -7.52 21.92
C LYS A 51 14.30 -6.65 20.67
N GLU A 52 15.42 -6.57 19.98
CA GLU A 52 15.50 -5.88 18.70
C GLU A 52 14.52 -6.46 17.66
N ILE A 53 14.44 -7.79 17.62
CA ILE A 53 13.59 -8.58 16.75
C ILE A 53 13.02 -9.76 17.57
N ASP A 54 11.71 -9.75 17.82
CA ASP A 54 11.01 -10.75 18.63
C ASP A 54 10.04 -11.59 17.81
N ILE A 55 10.08 -12.92 17.95
CA ILE A 55 9.08 -13.80 17.35
C ILE A 55 7.81 -13.75 18.21
N ILE A 56 6.72 -13.26 17.63
CA ILE A 56 5.45 -13.06 18.35
C ILE A 56 4.44 -14.16 18.04
N SER A 57 4.55 -14.82 16.89
CA SER A 57 3.68 -15.94 16.52
C SER A 57 4.29 -16.81 15.43
N TYR A 58 3.84 -18.05 15.33
CA TYR A 58 4.12 -18.94 14.21
C TYR A 58 2.89 -19.77 13.83
N ILE A 59 2.88 -20.30 12.61
CA ILE A 59 1.83 -21.15 12.07
C ILE A 59 2.51 -22.38 11.46
N GLY A 60 2.11 -23.58 11.88
CA GLY A 60 2.58 -24.84 11.31
C GLY A 60 1.91 -25.17 9.97
N TYR A 61 2.37 -26.23 9.29
CA TYR A 61 1.79 -26.66 8.02
C TYR A 61 0.33 -27.16 8.13
N ASP A 62 -0.01 -27.82 9.23
CA ASP A 62 -1.33 -28.42 9.48
C ASP A 62 -2.30 -27.49 10.25
N GLN A 63 -1.91 -26.23 10.48
CA GLN A 63 -2.69 -25.27 11.25
C GLN A 63 -3.32 -24.19 10.37
N ASP A 64 -4.58 -23.88 10.64
CA ASP A 64 -5.25 -22.71 10.08
C ASP A 64 -4.80 -21.41 10.78
N GLU A 65 -4.71 -20.31 10.03
CA GLU A 65 -4.23 -19.00 10.53
C GLU A 65 -5.00 -18.48 11.77
N TYR A 66 -6.26 -18.90 11.94
CA TYR A 66 -7.16 -18.54 13.04
C TYR A 66 -7.79 -19.76 13.75
N GLY A 67 -7.21 -20.94 13.59
CA GLY A 67 -7.69 -22.17 14.23
C GLY A 67 -7.49 -22.18 15.75
N ALA A 68 -7.86 -23.29 16.40
CA ALA A 68 -7.61 -23.48 17.82
C ALA A 68 -6.11 -23.27 18.09
N PHE A 69 -5.79 -22.23 18.87
CA PHE A 69 -4.44 -21.75 19.16
C PHE A 69 -3.60 -22.84 19.87
N ALA A 70 -3.11 -23.81 19.12
CA ALA A 70 -2.38 -24.98 19.60
C ALA A 70 -0.91 -24.67 19.96
N ASN A 71 -0.50 -23.41 19.83
CA ASN A 71 0.90 -22.98 19.84
C ASN A 71 1.53 -22.84 21.24
N ASN A 72 0.79 -23.07 22.31
CA ASN A 72 1.28 -22.79 23.66
C ASN A 72 2.12 -23.92 24.29
N GLN A 73 2.33 -25.05 23.60
CA GLN A 73 3.00 -26.21 24.23
C GLN A 73 4.06 -26.91 23.37
N SER A 74 4.18 -26.57 22.07
CA SER A 74 5.15 -27.23 21.18
C SER A 74 6.32 -26.32 20.84
N GLU A 75 7.51 -26.90 20.83
CA GLU A 75 8.70 -26.27 20.26
C GLU A 75 8.52 -26.14 18.74
N PHE A 76 9.11 -25.09 18.16
CA PHE A 76 9.04 -24.89 16.72
C PHE A 76 10.42 -24.66 16.11
N LYS A 77 10.54 -24.92 14.81
CA LYS A 77 11.78 -24.75 14.06
C LYS A 77 11.52 -23.86 12.85
N LEU A 78 12.41 -22.89 12.63
CA LEU A 78 12.44 -22.10 11.40
C LEU A 78 13.29 -22.82 10.36
N ASN A 79 12.80 -22.94 9.14
CA ASN A 79 13.51 -23.55 8.00
C ASN A 79 13.64 -22.53 6.85
N SER A 80 14.24 -22.94 5.74
CA SER A 80 14.40 -22.09 4.55
C SER A 80 13.08 -21.79 3.82
N GLU A 81 12.05 -22.59 4.05
CA GLU A 81 10.73 -22.43 3.44
C GLU A 81 9.80 -21.56 4.30
N THR A 82 10.16 -21.33 5.58
CA THR A 82 9.36 -20.54 6.51
C THR A 82 9.22 -19.12 5.99
N ARG A 83 7.98 -18.71 5.72
CA ARG A 83 7.66 -17.31 5.41
C ARG A 83 7.80 -16.49 6.68
N ILE A 84 8.52 -15.38 6.63
CA ILE A 84 8.64 -14.47 7.78
C ILE A 84 7.98 -13.16 7.45
N THR A 85 7.09 -12.70 8.33
CA THR A 85 6.47 -11.38 8.24
C THR A 85 6.89 -10.51 9.40
N PHE A 86 7.61 -9.43 9.09
CA PHE A 86 8.04 -8.43 10.04
C PHE A 86 6.98 -7.35 10.17
N LEU A 87 6.64 -7.02 11.42
CA LEU A 87 5.71 -5.97 11.81
C LEU A 87 6.46 -4.90 12.61
N SER A 88 6.18 -3.63 12.34
CA SER A 88 6.65 -2.47 13.10
C SER A 88 5.55 -1.98 14.05
N ARG A 89 5.92 -1.32 15.15
CA ARG A 89 4.96 -0.64 16.03
C ARG A 89 4.49 0.70 15.46
N LYS A 90 5.33 1.35 14.65
CA LYS A 90 5.09 2.66 14.06
C LYS A 90 5.22 2.61 12.54
N TYR A 91 4.24 3.15 11.83
CA TYR A 91 4.22 3.27 10.38
C TYR A 91 3.99 4.72 9.96
N CYS A 92 4.74 5.18 8.97
CA CYS A 92 4.63 6.48 8.36
C CYS A 92 4.38 6.31 6.86
N PHE A 93 3.23 6.76 6.38
CA PHE A 93 2.88 6.69 4.97
C PHE A 93 2.71 8.08 4.36
N VAL A 94 3.22 8.26 3.16
CA VAL A 94 2.88 9.41 2.31
C VAL A 94 1.98 8.95 1.19
N PHE A 95 0.74 9.43 1.19
CA PHE A 95 -0.19 9.22 0.09
C PHE A 95 -0.04 10.34 -0.93
N VAL A 96 0.31 9.99 -2.16
CA VAL A 96 0.39 10.91 -3.28
C VAL A 96 -0.83 10.68 -4.16
N LEU A 97 -1.72 11.67 -4.19
CA LEU A 97 -2.97 11.62 -4.95
C LEU A 97 -2.71 12.19 -6.35
N ASP A 98 -2.84 11.35 -7.36
CA ASP A 98 -2.79 11.80 -8.74
C ASP A 98 -4.08 12.57 -9.06
N MET A 99 -3.96 13.88 -9.21
CA MET A 99 -5.03 14.77 -9.68
C MET A 99 -4.62 15.42 -11.01
N SER A 100 -3.93 14.65 -11.84
CA SER A 100 -3.69 15.01 -13.24
C SER A 100 -4.98 15.00 -14.06
N THR A 101 -4.91 15.50 -15.29
CA THR A 101 -6.09 15.62 -16.16
C THR A 101 -6.72 14.29 -16.55
N SER A 102 -5.98 13.18 -16.51
CA SER A 102 -6.56 11.86 -16.84
C SER A 102 -7.44 11.30 -15.72
N VAL A 103 -7.21 11.71 -14.47
CA VAL A 103 -8.06 11.34 -13.33
C VAL A 103 -9.40 12.10 -13.30
N ALA A 104 -9.53 13.15 -14.12
CA ALA A 104 -10.80 13.83 -14.33
C ALA A 104 -11.73 13.13 -15.35
N ASP A 105 -11.30 12.00 -15.91
CA ASP A 105 -12.07 11.24 -16.90
C ASP A 105 -13.10 10.30 -16.25
N VAL A 106 -13.98 9.75 -17.08
CA VAL A 106 -15.05 8.83 -16.68
C VAL A 106 -14.69 7.39 -17.07
N ASP A 107 -14.72 6.49 -16.10
CA ASP A 107 -14.66 5.07 -16.38
C ASP A 107 -16.00 4.61 -16.98
N LEU A 108 -16.00 4.34 -18.29
CA LEU A 108 -17.18 3.89 -19.03
C LEU A 108 -17.71 2.53 -18.56
N GLN A 109 -16.86 1.64 -18.04
CA GLN A 109 -17.30 0.32 -17.60
C GLN A 109 -18.12 0.40 -16.31
N ARG A 110 -17.71 1.28 -15.40
CA ARG A 110 -18.36 1.48 -14.10
C ARG A 110 -19.35 2.63 -14.09
N SER A 111 -19.33 3.46 -15.13
CA SER A 111 -20.07 4.72 -15.19
C SER A 111 -19.77 5.60 -13.96
N ALA A 112 -18.49 5.69 -13.59
CA ALA A 112 -18.02 6.43 -12.43
C ALA A 112 -16.90 7.40 -12.82
N ILE A 113 -16.83 8.55 -12.15
CA ILE A 113 -15.75 9.53 -12.36
C ILE A 113 -14.51 9.03 -11.61
N LEU A 114 -13.35 9.00 -12.26
CA LEU A 114 -12.11 8.47 -11.67
C LEU A 114 -11.69 9.25 -10.40
N THR A 115 -12.01 10.53 -10.32
CA THR A 115 -11.77 11.35 -9.11
C THR A 115 -12.61 10.89 -7.92
N ASP A 116 -13.88 10.52 -8.12
CA ASP A 116 -14.71 9.94 -7.06
C ASP A 116 -14.20 8.53 -6.70
N GLU A 117 -13.74 7.75 -7.69
CA GLU A 117 -13.08 6.47 -7.42
C GLU A 117 -11.80 6.62 -6.60
N LEU A 118 -11.00 7.65 -6.85
CA LEU A 118 -9.82 7.99 -6.06
C LEU A 118 -10.17 8.25 -4.60
N TYR A 119 -11.22 9.04 -4.34
CA TYR A 119 -11.70 9.26 -2.99
C TYR A 119 -12.18 7.96 -2.33
N ASN A 120 -13.03 7.19 -3.03
CA ASN A 120 -13.55 5.92 -2.52
C ASN A 120 -12.44 4.90 -2.25
N ALA A 121 -11.39 4.92 -3.07
CA ALA A 121 -10.21 4.09 -2.92
C ALA A 121 -9.44 4.42 -1.63
N LEU A 122 -9.19 5.71 -1.38
CA LEU A 122 -8.58 6.19 -0.15
C LEU A 122 -9.42 5.87 1.07
N GLU A 123 -10.73 6.13 1.00
CA GLU A 123 -11.66 5.83 2.09
C GLU A 123 -11.62 4.35 2.46
N LYS A 124 -11.72 3.47 1.47
CA LYS A 124 -11.64 2.03 1.67
C LYS A 124 -10.28 1.60 2.24
N CYS A 125 -9.20 2.21 1.77
CA CYS A 125 -7.85 1.94 2.26
C CYS A 125 -7.73 2.32 3.73
N PHE A 126 -8.04 3.56 4.10
CA PHE A 126 -7.93 4.03 5.49
C PHE A 126 -8.86 3.26 6.42
N ARG A 127 -10.13 3.02 6.05
CA ARG A 127 -11.07 2.22 6.84
C ARG A 127 -10.57 0.80 7.12
N ASN A 128 -9.76 0.20 6.24
CA ASN A 128 -9.22 -1.13 6.46
C ASN A 128 -7.88 -1.13 7.20
N ILE A 129 -7.02 -0.14 6.96
CA ILE A 129 -5.75 0.00 7.67
C ILE A 129 -5.96 0.34 9.16
N THR A 130 -6.98 1.13 9.50
CA THR A 130 -7.29 1.51 10.90
C THR A 130 -7.90 0.40 11.75
N LYS A 131 -8.43 -0.66 11.13
CA LYS A 131 -9.02 -1.76 11.89
C LYS A 131 -7.91 -2.47 12.67
N PRO A 132 -8.05 -2.65 14.00
CA PRO A 132 -7.12 -3.48 14.73
C PRO A 132 -7.35 -4.96 14.39
N PHE A 133 -6.35 -5.80 14.61
CA PHE A 133 -6.43 -7.21 14.24
C PHE A 133 -5.64 -8.12 15.19
N PHE A 134 -5.97 -9.40 15.21
CA PHE A 134 -5.16 -10.42 15.87
C PHE A 134 -4.04 -10.90 14.96
N VAL A 135 -2.82 -10.93 15.49
CA VAL A 135 -1.66 -11.47 14.75
C VAL A 135 -1.95 -12.95 14.46
N PRO A 136 -1.94 -13.37 13.18
CA PRO A 136 -2.27 -14.74 12.80
C PRO A 136 -1.42 -15.77 13.55
N GLY A 137 -2.03 -16.87 14.00
CA GLY A 137 -1.39 -17.87 14.86
C GLY A 137 -1.29 -17.50 16.34
N SER A 138 -1.88 -16.38 16.78
CA SER A 138 -1.85 -15.95 18.18
C SER A 138 -3.12 -15.19 18.61
N LYS A 139 -3.25 -14.97 19.93
CA LYS A 139 -4.27 -14.09 20.52
C LYS A 139 -3.76 -12.66 20.74
N LEU A 140 -2.59 -12.32 20.20
CA LEU A 140 -2.00 -11.00 20.35
C LEU A 140 -2.77 -9.99 19.52
N PHE A 141 -3.30 -8.98 20.19
CA PHE A 141 -3.98 -7.88 19.55
C PHE A 141 -2.96 -6.86 19.07
N PHE A 142 -3.06 -6.48 17.79
CA PHE A 142 -2.13 -5.59 17.13
C PHE A 142 -2.82 -4.31 16.69
N GLU A 143 -2.37 -3.20 17.27
CA GLU A 143 -2.83 -1.84 16.99
C GLU A 143 -1.57 -0.95 16.85
N PRO A 144 -1.11 -0.69 15.63
CA PRO A 144 0.09 0.10 15.41
C PRO A 144 -0.21 1.60 15.40
N GLU A 145 0.79 2.42 15.68
CA GLU A 145 0.70 3.86 15.44
C GLU A 145 0.92 4.14 13.95
N ILE A 146 -0.05 4.81 13.33
CA ILE A 146 -0.01 5.13 11.90
C ILE A 146 -0.01 6.65 11.74
N TYR A 147 1.02 7.18 11.09
CA TYR A 147 1.12 8.58 10.74
C TYR A 147 1.03 8.72 9.22
N ILE A 148 0.21 9.67 8.77
CA ILE A 148 -0.08 9.87 7.35
C ILE A 148 0.19 11.31 6.95
N THR A 149 0.87 11.48 5.83
CA THR A 149 0.90 12.73 5.08
C THR A 149 0.20 12.50 3.75
N ILE A 150 -0.65 13.42 3.32
CA ILE A 150 -1.35 13.34 2.04
C ILE A 150 -0.95 14.54 1.20
N VAL A 151 -0.44 14.28 0.01
CA VAL A 151 -0.06 15.28 -0.97
C VAL A 151 -0.75 15.02 -2.29
N THR A 152 -1.01 16.07 -3.04
CA THR A 152 -1.69 16.04 -4.33
C THR A 152 -0.69 16.37 -5.43
N TYR A 153 -0.65 15.55 -6.47
CA TYR A 153 0.07 15.86 -7.70
C TYR A 153 -0.89 16.53 -8.68
N LEU A 154 -0.54 17.74 -9.11
CA LEU A 154 -1.29 18.52 -10.09
C LEU A 154 -0.42 18.72 -11.33
N SER A 155 -1.01 18.59 -12.52
CA SER A 155 -0.30 18.81 -13.79
C SER A 155 -0.18 20.28 -14.17
N PHE A 156 -0.74 21.23 -13.41
CA PHE A 156 -0.76 22.66 -13.74
C PHE A 156 0.08 23.46 -12.75
N TYR A 157 1.10 24.18 -13.26
CA TYR A 157 1.96 25.05 -12.46
C TYR A 157 1.27 26.36 -12.03
N SER A 158 0.21 26.77 -12.72
CA SER A 158 -0.49 28.04 -12.50
C SER A 158 -1.46 28.02 -11.31
N LEU A 159 -1.58 26.88 -10.63
CA LEU A 159 -2.40 26.76 -9.43
C LEU A 159 -1.56 27.16 -8.22
N ASP A 160 -1.78 28.37 -7.69
CA ASP A 160 -1.25 28.82 -6.39
C ASP A 160 -1.93 28.07 -5.23
N VAL A 161 -1.77 26.75 -5.20
CA VAL A 161 -2.42 25.88 -4.23
C VAL A 161 -1.39 25.06 -3.50
N ASN A 162 -1.53 24.99 -2.19
CA ASN A 162 -0.75 24.07 -1.39
C ASN A 162 -1.09 22.63 -1.80
N ASN A 163 -0.11 21.91 -2.31
CA ASN A 163 -0.25 20.50 -2.70
C ASN A 163 -0.33 19.57 -1.49
N VAL A 164 -0.05 20.04 -0.28
CA VAL A 164 -0.18 19.27 0.96
C VAL A 164 -1.61 19.40 1.50
N ILE A 165 -2.31 18.27 1.59
CA ILE A 165 -3.64 18.19 2.20
C ILE A 165 -3.52 18.11 3.72
N VAL A 166 -2.73 17.15 4.22
CA VAL A 166 -2.40 16.98 5.63
C VAL A 166 -0.95 16.52 5.77
N HIS A 167 -0.32 16.83 6.90
CA HIS A 167 1.05 16.42 7.19
C HIS A 167 1.13 15.83 8.60
N GLY A 168 1.77 14.67 8.76
CA GLY A 168 2.01 14.02 10.05
C GLY A 168 0.74 13.65 10.83
N PHE A 169 -0.39 13.46 10.15
CA PHE A 169 -1.67 13.20 10.79
C PHE A 169 -1.70 11.79 11.40
N GLN A 170 -1.98 11.69 12.71
CA GLN A 170 -2.12 10.40 13.37
C GLN A 170 -3.48 9.77 13.02
N LEU A 171 -3.44 8.66 12.29
CA LEU A 171 -4.62 7.95 11.83
C LEU A 171 -5.06 6.90 12.86
N CYS A 172 -6.23 7.11 13.44
CA CYS A 172 -6.90 6.17 14.34
C CYS A 172 -8.40 6.07 13.97
N THR A 173 -9.11 5.06 14.49
CA THR A 173 -10.56 4.90 14.29
C THR A 173 -11.37 6.15 14.69
N ARG A 174 -10.88 6.94 15.64
CA ARG A 174 -11.53 8.17 16.11
C ARG A 174 -11.33 9.37 15.18
N THR A 175 -10.14 9.49 14.58
CA THR A 175 -9.74 10.63 13.73
C THR A 175 -10.02 10.39 12.24
N LEU A 176 -10.40 9.16 11.88
CA LEU A 176 -10.63 8.74 10.50
C LEU A 176 -11.67 9.59 9.76
N GLU A 177 -12.85 9.81 10.35
CA GLU A 177 -13.92 10.58 9.68
C GLU A 177 -13.52 12.05 9.47
N GLU A 178 -12.79 12.64 10.42
CA GLU A 178 -12.25 13.99 10.29
C GLU A 178 -11.28 14.08 9.11
N LEU A 179 -10.32 13.14 9.02
CA LEU A 179 -9.39 13.08 7.90
C LEU A 179 -10.12 12.92 6.56
N LEU A 180 -11.10 12.02 6.50
CA LEU A 180 -11.88 11.76 5.29
C LEU A 180 -12.69 12.98 4.84
N SER A 181 -13.19 13.78 5.78
CA SER A 181 -13.86 15.06 5.48
C SER A 181 -12.87 16.08 4.91
N ILE A 182 -11.71 16.25 5.56
CA ILE A 182 -10.66 17.19 5.10
C ILE A 182 -10.20 16.85 3.68
N VAL A 183 -9.96 15.56 3.41
CA VAL A 183 -9.54 15.09 2.08
C VAL A 183 -10.62 15.36 1.04
N ARG A 184 -11.89 15.08 1.36
CA ARG A 184 -13.03 15.32 0.47
C ARG A 184 -13.14 16.81 0.09
N ASP A 185 -13.14 17.68 1.10
CA ASP A 185 -13.28 19.14 0.90
C ASP A 185 -12.12 19.69 0.07
N LYS A 186 -10.90 19.20 0.33
CA LYS A 186 -9.73 19.59 -0.46
C LYS A 186 -9.83 19.13 -1.91
N ILE A 187 -10.19 17.88 -2.18
CA ILE A 187 -10.38 17.34 -3.54
C ILE A 187 -11.37 18.20 -4.33
N TYR A 188 -12.56 18.46 -3.78
CA TYR A 188 -13.56 19.29 -4.47
C TYR A 188 -13.09 20.73 -4.66
N ARG A 189 -12.37 21.31 -3.68
CA ARG A 189 -11.76 22.63 -3.85
C ARG A 189 -10.75 22.66 -5.00
N TYR A 190 -9.97 21.60 -5.23
CA TYR A 190 -9.09 21.53 -6.39
C TYR A 190 -9.88 21.50 -7.71
N ILE A 191 -10.96 20.73 -7.78
CA ILE A 191 -11.85 20.66 -8.96
C ILE A 191 -12.44 22.05 -9.25
N ASP A 192 -12.94 22.75 -8.22
CA ASP A 192 -13.49 24.10 -8.37
C ASP A 192 -12.45 25.10 -8.88
N LEU A 193 -11.22 25.02 -8.35
CA LEU A 193 -10.12 25.87 -8.81
C LEU A 193 -9.73 25.56 -10.25
N LEU A 194 -9.66 24.29 -10.65
CA LEU A 194 -9.41 23.90 -12.03
C LEU A 194 -10.49 24.46 -12.97
N HIS A 195 -11.76 24.34 -12.58
CA HIS A 195 -12.89 24.87 -13.34
C HIS A 195 -12.84 26.39 -13.52
N LEU A 196 -12.50 27.14 -12.46
CA LEU A 196 -12.34 28.59 -12.54
C LEU A 196 -11.19 28.99 -13.47
N ASN A 197 -10.06 28.28 -13.41
CA ASN A 197 -8.92 28.56 -14.29
C ASN A 197 -9.27 28.30 -15.76
N ILE A 198 -9.93 27.18 -16.08
CA ILE A 198 -10.34 26.86 -17.45
C ILE A 198 -11.33 27.91 -18.00
N LYS A 199 -12.22 28.45 -17.16
CA LYS A 199 -13.21 29.45 -17.56
C LYS A 199 -12.66 30.87 -17.71
N SER A 200 -11.51 31.16 -17.11
CA SER A 200 -10.94 32.51 -17.21
C SER A 200 -10.51 32.79 -18.66
N ASP A 201 -10.86 33.96 -19.21
CA ASP A 201 -10.50 34.34 -20.58
C ASP A 201 -8.98 34.37 -20.82
N HIS A 202 -8.19 34.54 -19.74
CA HIS A 202 -6.73 34.40 -19.77
C HIS A 202 -6.24 33.00 -20.17
N PHE A 203 -7.04 31.95 -19.92
CA PHE A 203 -6.74 30.58 -20.35
C PHE A 203 -7.00 30.38 -21.85
N ARG A 204 -7.76 31.24 -22.52
CA ARG A 204 -7.95 31.16 -23.98
C ARG A 204 -6.88 31.95 -24.74
N ASP A 205 -6.49 33.11 -24.22
CA ASP A 205 -5.48 33.97 -24.87
C ASP A 205 -4.04 33.44 -24.68
N GLN A 206 -3.73 32.73 -23.58
CA GLN A 206 -2.39 32.18 -23.33
C GLN A 206 -2.09 30.86 -24.08
N PHE A 207 -3.11 30.17 -24.58
CA PHE A 207 -2.95 28.95 -25.39
C PHE A 207 -2.52 29.24 -26.84
N GLY A 208 -2.49 30.51 -27.25
CA GLY A 208 -2.05 30.92 -28.58
C GLY A 208 -0.53 30.99 -28.78
N GLU A 209 0.26 31.35 -27.74
CA GLU A 209 1.69 31.68 -27.94
C GLU A 209 2.68 31.26 -26.82
N THR A 210 2.25 30.91 -25.60
CA THR A 210 3.19 30.66 -24.45
C THR A 210 2.88 29.40 -23.61
N CYS A 211 2.25 28.40 -24.24
CA CYS A 211 1.70 27.20 -23.58
C CYS A 211 2.73 26.29 -22.87
N ASP A 212 4.02 26.38 -23.20
CA ASP A 212 5.03 25.40 -22.75
C ASP A 212 5.42 25.52 -21.26
N ARG A 213 4.90 26.54 -20.54
CA ARG A 213 5.28 26.83 -19.15
C ARG A 213 4.19 26.59 -18.09
N MET A 214 2.93 26.36 -18.48
CA MET A 214 1.82 26.23 -17.51
C MET A 214 1.48 24.78 -17.16
N ILE A 215 1.80 23.83 -18.03
CA ILE A 215 1.48 22.41 -17.84
C ILE A 215 2.78 21.65 -17.61
N VAL A 216 2.84 20.88 -16.53
CA VAL A 216 3.89 19.91 -16.26
C VAL A 216 3.82 18.86 -17.36
N SER A 217 4.92 18.64 -18.08
CA SER A 217 5.01 17.53 -19.03
C SER A 217 4.60 16.23 -18.34
N SER A 218 3.64 15.51 -18.91
CA SER A 218 3.14 14.23 -18.39
C SER A 218 4.27 13.22 -18.17
N ASN A 219 5.37 13.36 -18.91
CA ASN A 219 6.58 12.54 -18.81
C ASN A 219 7.36 12.68 -17.50
N LEU A 220 7.02 13.68 -16.67
CA LEU A 220 7.62 13.88 -15.35
C LEU A 220 6.67 13.50 -14.21
N SER A 221 5.43 13.09 -14.52
CA SER A 221 4.38 12.84 -13.52
C SER A 221 4.81 11.87 -12.43
N LEU A 222 5.21 10.65 -12.81
CA LEU A 222 5.63 9.62 -11.87
C LEU A 222 6.84 10.01 -11.04
N ILE A 223 7.85 10.61 -11.68
CA ILE A 223 9.08 11.04 -11.01
C ILE A 223 8.75 12.13 -9.97
N ASN A 224 7.90 13.08 -10.32
CA ASN A 224 7.46 14.14 -9.41
C ASN A 224 6.64 13.58 -8.25
N MET A 225 5.74 12.62 -8.51
CA MET A 225 5.00 11.93 -7.46
C MET A 225 5.93 11.23 -6.46
N ILE A 226 6.94 10.50 -6.94
CA ILE A 226 7.95 9.85 -6.08
C ILE A 226 8.74 10.89 -5.29
N ARG A 227 9.16 11.99 -5.93
CA ARG A 227 9.91 13.09 -5.27
C ARG A 227 9.09 13.80 -4.20
N PHE A 228 7.81 14.06 -4.44
CA PHE A 228 6.90 14.61 -3.43
C PHE A 228 6.75 13.66 -2.24
N GLY A 229 6.67 12.36 -2.51
CA GLY A 229 6.67 11.33 -1.48
C GLY A 229 7.95 11.36 -0.62
N LEU A 230 9.12 11.38 -1.26
CA LEU A 230 10.43 11.45 -0.61
C LEU A 230 10.60 12.71 0.25
N LEU A 231 10.26 13.88 -0.30
CA LEU A 231 10.35 15.16 0.41
C LEU A 231 9.45 15.16 1.65
N SER A 232 8.24 14.63 1.52
CA SER A 232 7.27 14.56 2.62
C SER A 232 7.68 13.56 3.70
N LEU A 233 8.32 12.44 3.33
CA LEU A 233 8.82 11.46 4.30
C LEU A 233 9.97 11.99 5.15
N ASN A 234 10.83 12.86 4.60
CA ASN A 234 11.92 13.49 5.35
C ASN A 234 11.41 14.41 6.49
N LEU A 235 10.13 14.79 6.47
CA LEU A 235 9.48 15.58 7.51
C LEU A 235 8.76 14.71 8.56
N MET A 236 8.73 13.39 8.37
CA MET A 236 8.06 12.42 9.26
C MET A 236 9.05 11.84 10.28
N PRO A 237 8.57 11.23 11.38
CA PRO A 237 9.43 10.58 12.37
C PRO A 237 10.32 9.48 11.77
N GLU A 238 11.62 9.50 12.11
CA GLU A 238 12.65 8.61 11.55
C GLU A 238 12.54 7.14 12.01
N ASN A 239 12.05 6.90 13.23
CA ASN A 239 11.95 5.57 13.87
C ASN A 239 10.66 4.83 13.52
N SER A 240 10.30 4.81 12.24
CA SER A 240 9.06 4.21 11.76
C SER A 240 9.32 3.38 10.50
N HIS A 241 8.45 2.43 10.18
CA HIS A 241 8.41 1.86 8.84
C HIS A 241 7.83 2.91 7.88
N GLN A 242 8.49 3.15 6.75
CA GLN A 242 8.16 4.25 5.86
C GLN A 242 7.75 3.74 4.50
N GLY A 243 6.66 4.27 3.96
CA GLY A 243 6.17 3.93 2.63
C GLY A 243 5.53 5.11 1.91
N ILE A 244 5.64 5.12 0.58
CA ILE A 244 4.93 6.01 -0.32
C ILE A 244 3.82 5.20 -0.97
N VAL A 245 2.62 5.75 -1.02
CA VAL A 245 1.46 5.14 -1.68
C VAL A 245 0.94 6.11 -2.74
N ILE A 246 1.10 5.75 -4.01
CA ILE A 246 0.64 6.56 -5.13
C ILE A 246 -0.75 6.06 -5.55
N VAL A 247 -1.75 6.94 -5.56
CA VAL A 247 -3.10 6.63 -6.03
C VAL A 247 -3.27 7.25 -7.40
N THR A 248 -3.38 6.42 -8.45
CA THR A 248 -3.33 6.86 -9.85
C THR A 248 -4.12 5.92 -10.75
N ASP A 249 -4.62 6.45 -11.86
CA ASP A 249 -5.23 5.70 -12.96
C ASP A 249 -4.18 4.98 -13.82
N GLY A 250 -2.89 5.11 -13.49
CA GLY A 250 -1.81 4.44 -14.21
C GLY A 250 -1.47 5.06 -15.56
N ASN A 251 -2.07 6.20 -15.93
CA ASN A 251 -1.71 6.95 -17.12
C ASN A 251 -0.47 7.82 -16.85
N THR A 252 0.62 7.18 -16.47
CA THR A 252 1.88 7.85 -16.13
C THR A 252 2.92 7.55 -17.18
N SER A 253 3.49 8.61 -17.78
CA SER A 253 4.65 8.51 -18.66
C SER A 253 5.93 8.88 -17.90
N PHE A 254 7.06 8.29 -18.30
CA PHE A 254 8.39 8.69 -17.84
C PHE A 254 9.29 8.91 -19.05
N SER A 255 9.96 10.06 -19.12
CA SER A 255 10.88 10.37 -20.24
C SER A 255 12.33 9.98 -19.97
N ASP A 256 12.79 10.06 -18.72
CA ASP A 256 14.19 9.84 -18.37
C ASP A 256 14.38 8.64 -17.45
N SER A 257 14.92 7.55 -18.01
CA SER A 257 15.27 6.34 -17.27
C SER A 257 16.30 6.61 -16.18
N GLN A 258 17.26 7.52 -16.40
CA GLN A 258 18.33 7.78 -15.43
C GLN A 258 17.77 8.45 -14.17
N THR A 259 16.93 9.47 -14.34
CA THR A 259 16.27 10.12 -13.20
C THR A 259 15.36 9.16 -12.44
N LEU A 260 14.61 8.31 -13.14
CA LEU A 260 13.76 7.31 -12.49
C LEU A 260 14.61 6.29 -11.72
N GLU A 261 15.68 5.76 -12.33
CA GLU A 261 16.60 4.84 -11.66
C GLU A 261 17.23 5.44 -10.41
N SER A 262 17.62 6.73 -10.47
CA SER A 262 18.13 7.47 -9.32
C SER A 262 17.10 7.57 -8.20
N ALA A 263 15.85 7.92 -8.52
CA ALA A 263 14.76 7.99 -7.54
C ALA A 263 14.47 6.60 -6.93
N LEU A 264 14.43 5.54 -7.74
CA LEU A 264 14.24 4.17 -7.26
C LEU A 264 15.43 3.68 -6.41
N ALA A 265 16.65 4.07 -6.76
CA ALA A 265 17.84 3.79 -5.96
C ALA A 265 17.74 4.48 -4.59
N GLN A 266 17.31 5.74 -4.55
CA GLN A 266 17.08 6.47 -3.30
C GLN A 266 16.04 5.78 -2.42
N LEU A 267 14.91 5.31 -2.98
CA LEU A 267 13.91 4.54 -2.23
C LEU A 267 14.49 3.25 -1.65
N ARG A 268 15.31 2.52 -2.42
CA ARG A 268 15.96 1.28 -1.93
C ARG A 268 16.97 1.56 -0.82
N LEU A 269 17.80 2.59 -0.97
CA LEU A 269 18.81 2.97 0.03
C LEU A 269 18.18 3.43 1.35
N SER A 270 17.09 4.19 1.28
CA SER A 270 16.31 4.63 2.45
C SER A 270 15.35 3.57 3.00
N MET A 271 15.25 2.42 2.34
CA MET A 271 14.33 1.32 2.66
C MET A 271 12.85 1.73 2.65
N ILE A 272 12.49 2.71 1.83
CA ILE A 272 11.13 3.17 1.65
C ILE A 272 10.44 2.24 0.64
N SER A 273 9.26 1.75 0.99
CA SER A 273 8.41 1.01 0.05
C SER A 273 7.63 1.96 -0.83
N CYS A 274 7.50 1.69 -2.13
CA CYS A 274 6.61 2.43 -3.02
C CYS A 274 5.47 1.51 -3.45
N SER A 275 4.25 1.87 -3.09
CA SER A 275 3.04 1.10 -3.37
C SER A 275 2.12 1.90 -4.29
N PHE A 276 1.29 1.20 -5.05
CA PHE A 276 0.34 1.80 -5.98
C PHE A 276 -1.07 1.32 -5.68
N ILE A 277 -2.00 2.28 -5.64
CA ILE A 277 -3.43 2.02 -5.65
C ILE A 277 -3.95 2.43 -7.02
N HIS A 278 -4.34 1.45 -7.82
CA HIS A 278 -4.87 1.67 -9.16
C HIS A 278 -6.38 1.90 -9.12
N ILE A 279 -6.78 3.06 -9.64
CA ILE A 279 -8.17 3.46 -9.89
C ILE A 279 -8.53 3.22 -11.35
N GLY A 280 -9.82 3.13 -11.66
CA GLY A 280 -10.29 2.77 -12.99
C GLY A 280 -10.29 1.27 -13.26
N SER A 281 -11.14 0.88 -14.22
CA SER A 281 -11.23 -0.48 -14.69
C SER A 281 -10.09 -0.86 -15.63
N LYS A 282 -9.92 -2.17 -15.85
CA LYS A 282 -8.93 -2.67 -16.80
C LYS A 282 -9.31 -2.22 -18.22
N PRO A 283 -8.32 -1.92 -19.07
CA PRO A 283 -8.60 -1.49 -20.43
C PRO A 283 -9.38 -2.58 -21.17
N HIS A 284 -10.48 -2.19 -21.80
CA HIS A 284 -11.29 -3.06 -22.63
C HIS A 284 -11.29 -2.52 -24.06
N PRO A 285 -11.13 -3.38 -25.08
CA PRO A 285 -10.96 -2.94 -26.48
C PRO A 285 -12.09 -2.02 -26.95
N ASP A 286 -13.32 -2.25 -26.48
CA ASP A 286 -14.50 -1.48 -26.87
C ASP A 286 -14.66 -0.15 -26.12
N SER A 287 -13.84 0.15 -25.11
CA SER A 287 -13.97 1.34 -24.25
C SER A 287 -12.65 2.05 -23.93
N ALA A 288 -11.54 1.64 -24.54
CA ALA A 288 -10.21 2.21 -24.34
C ALA A 288 -9.83 3.12 -25.51
N PHE A 289 -10.43 4.31 -25.61
CA PHE A 289 -10.08 5.29 -26.66
C PHE A 289 -8.69 5.89 -26.40
N GLY A 290 -7.64 5.11 -26.65
CA GLY A 290 -6.24 5.50 -26.40
C GLY A 290 -5.78 5.44 -24.95
N TYR A 291 -6.66 5.13 -23.99
CA TYR A 291 -6.29 4.92 -22.58
C TYR A 291 -5.62 3.55 -22.39
N VAL A 292 -4.32 3.57 -22.08
CA VAL A 292 -3.52 2.37 -21.82
C VAL A 292 -2.77 2.55 -20.49
N PRO A 293 -3.32 2.03 -19.36
CA PRO A 293 -2.67 2.18 -18.07
C PRO A 293 -1.43 1.29 -17.96
N TYR A 294 -0.36 1.82 -17.39
CA TYR A 294 0.91 1.11 -17.20
C TYR A 294 0.89 0.20 -15.96
N ILE A 295 -0.03 -0.77 -15.93
CA ILE A 295 -0.26 -1.68 -14.80
C ILE A 295 1.00 -2.49 -14.46
N ASP A 296 1.61 -3.12 -15.46
CA ASP A 296 2.79 -3.96 -15.25
C ASP A 296 3.99 -3.15 -14.74
N PHE A 297 4.10 -1.90 -15.18
CA PHE A 297 5.15 -1.00 -14.75
C PHE A 297 4.97 -0.56 -13.29
N MET A 298 3.75 -0.19 -12.88
CA MET A 298 3.45 0.10 -11.48
C MET A 298 3.72 -1.12 -10.59
N ASN A 299 3.32 -2.32 -11.04
CA ASN A 299 3.60 -3.57 -10.34
C ASN A 299 5.11 -3.86 -10.25
N PHE A 300 5.87 -3.58 -11.32
CA PHE A 300 7.31 -3.71 -11.34
C PHE A 300 7.98 -2.78 -10.32
N ILE A 301 7.63 -1.49 -10.30
CA ILE A 301 8.17 -0.52 -9.34
C ILE A 301 7.82 -0.90 -7.91
N ALA A 302 6.57 -1.32 -7.68
CA ALA A 302 6.13 -1.76 -6.36
C ALA A 302 7.00 -2.90 -5.84
N ARG A 303 7.16 -3.95 -6.65
CA ARG A 303 7.99 -5.11 -6.30
C ARG A 303 9.46 -4.75 -6.12
N ALA A 304 10.02 -3.93 -7.01
CA ALA A 304 11.41 -3.50 -6.95
C ALA A 304 11.74 -2.67 -5.69
N THR A 305 10.72 -2.10 -5.04
CA THR A 305 10.86 -1.28 -3.83
C THR A 305 10.24 -1.94 -2.59
N PHE A 306 9.80 -3.20 -2.67
CA PHE A 306 9.11 -3.92 -1.59
C PHE A 306 7.78 -3.26 -1.15
N GLY A 307 7.10 -2.55 -2.06
CA GLY A 307 5.72 -2.14 -1.90
C GLY A 307 4.75 -3.07 -2.63
N VAL A 308 3.49 -2.64 -2.70
CA VAL A 308 2.40 -3.46 -3.23
C VAL A 308 1.60 -2.69 -4.27
N TYR A 309 1.17 -3.40 -5.31
CA TYR A 309 0.17 -2.92 -6.27
C TYR A 309 -1.21 -3.47 -5.88
N VAL A 310 -2.16 -2.57 -5.66
CA VAL A 310 -3.56 -2.89 -5.32
C VAL A 310 -4.47 -2.28 -6.38
N SER A 311 -5.29 -3.11 -7.04
CA SER A 311 -6.37 -2.59 -7.89
C SER A 311 -7.70 -2.73 -7.17
N ILE A 312 -8.36 -1.60 -6.94
CA ILE A 312 -9.61 -1.56 -6.19
C ILE A 312 -10.79 -2.03 -7.05
N SER A 313 -10.62 -2.02 -8.37
CA SER A 313 -11.56 -2.60 -9.33
C SER A 313 -11.88 -4.07 -9.05
N SER A 314 -10.90 -4.87 -8.63
CA SER A 314 -11.09 -6.30 -8.29
C SER A 314 -11.63 -6.56 -6.89
N THR A 315 -11.78 -5.54 -6.04
CA THR A 315 -12.13 -5.73 -4.63
C THR A 315 -13.64 -5.66 -4.38
N HIS A 316 -14.43 -6.41 -5.14
CA HIS A 316 -15.82 -6.68 -4.80
C HIS A 316 -15.96 -7.52 -3.51
N GLU A 317 -14.87 -8.10 -2.98
CA GLU A 317 -14.89 -8.96 -1.78
C GLU A 317 -14.58 -8.24 -0.45
N CYS A 318 -14.55 -6.91 -0.41
CA CYS A 318 -14.46 -6.19 0.88
C CYS A 318 -15.82 -5.75 1.43
N GLY A 319 -16.91 -6.25 0.83
CA GLY A 319 -18.22 -6.32 1.46
C GLY A 319 -18.41 -7.72 2.04
N GLN A 320 -18.75 -7.79 3.33
CA GLN A 320 -19.39 -8.96 3.96
C GLN A 320 -18.52 -10.16 4.37
N ASN A 321 -17.40 -9.94 5.06
CA ASN A 321 -16.99 -10.91 6.09
C ASN A 321 -16.68 -10.19 7.40
N LEU A 322 -17.69 -10.17 8.26
CA LEU A 322 -17.79 -9.60 9.61
C LEU A 322 -16.92 -10.31 10.66
N GLU A 323 -15.78 -10.89 10.29
CA GLU A 323 -14.83 -11.34 11.32
C GLU A 323 -13.92 -10.17 11.69
N SER A 324 -14.43 -9.38 12.65
CA SER A 324 -14.08 -7.98 12.92
C SER A 324 -12.61 -7.69 13.16
N ASN A 325 -11.77 -8.68 13.48
CA ASN A 325 -10.38 -8.49 13.88
C ASN A 325 -9.40 -9.43 13.13
N LYS A 326 -9.70 -9.84 11.89
CA LYS A 326 -8.75 -10.60 11.05
C LYS A 326 -7.74 -9.69 10.35
N PHE A 327 -6.55 -10.23 10.11
CA PHE A 327 -5.44 -9.62 9.39
C PHE A 327 -5.79 -9.53 7.90
N ASN A 328 -6.27 -8.35 7.50
CA ASN A 328 -6.88 -8.13 6.21
C ASN A 328 -5.85 -7.93 5.08
N ALA A 329 -6.33 -7.83 3.84
CA ALA A 329 -5.46 -7.65 2.67
C ALA A 329 -4.65 -6.34 2.71
N PHE A 330 -5.23 -5.25 3.23
CA PHE A 330 -4.55 -3.95 3.36
C PHE A 330 -3.45 -4.00 4.42
N HIS A 331 -3.69 -4.69 5.55
CA HIS A 331 -2.68 -4.92 6.57
C HIS A 331 -1.52 -5.76 6.01
N ARG A 332 -1.82 -6.82 5.27
CA ARG A 332 -0.79 -7.62 4.58
C ARG A 332 0.00 -6.78 3.58
N ALA A 333 -0.66 -5.86 2.88
CA ALA A 333 -0.03 -5.03 1.86
C ALA A 333 0.89 -3.94 2.44
N PHE A 334 0.47 -3.27 3.51
CA PHE A 334 1.14 -2.08 4.03
C PHE A 334 1.97 -2.32 5.30
N PHE A 335 1.56 -3.26 6.15
CA PHE A 335 2.26 -3.52 7.42
C PHE A 335 3.26 -4.66 7.32
N GLY A 336 2.93 -5.71 6.56
CA GLY A 336 3.76 -6.90 6.47
C GLY A 336 4.94 -6.73 5.52
N TYR A 337 6.17 -6.80 6.05
CA TYR A 337 7.36 -7.01 5.21
C TYR A 337 7.75 -8.49 5.22
N SER A 338 7.99 -9.09 4.05
CA SER A 338 8.46 -10.47 3.92
C SER A 338 9.53 -10.59 2.84
N PHE A 339 10.49 -11.51 3.02
CA PHE A 339 11.53 -11.81 2.04
C PHE A 339 10.98 -12.58 0.84
N ASN A 340 10.13 -13.57 1.12
CA ASN A 340 9.48 -14.38 0.12
C ASN A 340 8.10 -13.76 -0.13
N SER A 341 8.06 -12.75 -1.00
CA SER A 341 6.78 -12.38 -1.60
C SER A 341 6.32 -13.59 -2.41
N ASP A 342 5.26 -14.27 -1.98
CA ASP A 342 4.58 -15.22 -2.85
C ASP A 342 4.39 -14.55 -4.22
N ASN A 343 4.75 -15.27 -5.28
CA ASN A 343 4.61 -14.85 -6.68
C ASN A 343 3.20 -14.40 -7.09
N SER A 344 2.25 -14.38 -6.16
CA SER A 344 1.05 -13.57 -6.30
C SER A 344 1.41 -12.10 -6.11
N SER A 345 1.64 -11.40 -7.24
CA SER A 345 0.80 -10.21 -7.46
C SER A 345 -0.61 -10.60 -7.04
N PHE A 346 -1.35 -9.72 -6.37
CA PHE A 346 -2.69 -9.95 -5.84
C PHE A 346 -3.76 -10.36 -6.91
N PHE A 347 -3.36 -10.95 -8.05
CA PHE A 347 -4.12 -11.75 -9.01
C PHE A 347 -4.87 -12.95 -8.43
N ARG A 348 -4.78 -13.29 -7.14
CA ARG A 348 -5.65 -14.34 -6.56
C ARG A 348 -7.13 -13.94 -6.42
N CYS A 349 -7.52 -12.75 -6.91
CA CYS A 349 -8.91 -12.40 -7.25
C CYS A 349 -9.27 -12.62 -8.72
N LEU A 350 -8.38 -13.18 -9.56
CA LEU A 350 -8.77 -13.70 -10.88
C LEU A 350 -9.30 -15.12 -10.68
N GLY A 351 -10.62 -15.19 -10.48
CA GLY A 351 -11.38 -16.41 -10.53
C GLY A 351 -11.02 -17.22 -11.77
N ARG A 352 -10.55 -18.44 -11.52
CA ARG A 352 -10.49 -19.52 -12.47
C ARG A 352 -11.95 -19.86 -12.83
N CYS A 353 -12.54 -19.18 -13.81
CA CYS A 353 -13.73 -19.70 -14.48
C CYS A 353 -13.31 -20.93 -15.31
N ARG A 354 -13.14 -22.07 -14.63
CA ARG A 354 -13.38 -23.35 -15.27
C ARG A 354 -14.89 -23.45 -15.41
N SER A 355 -15.40 -23.12 -16.59
CA SER A 355 -16.70 -23.60 -17.04
C SER A 355 -16.58 -25.11 -17.27
N ASP A 356 -16.75 -25.88 -16.21
CA ASP A 356 -17.13 -27.28 -16.33
C ASP A 356 -18.64 -27.36 -16.61
N SER A 357 -19.00 -28.24 -17.55
CA SER A 357 -20.34 -28.56 -18.09
C SER A 357 -20.87 -27.53 -19.12
N THR A 358 -21.05 -27.88 -20.38
CA THR A 358 -21.81 -29.04 -20.85
C THR A 358 -21.28 -29.57 -22.19
N ARG A 359 -21.05 -30.89 -22.24
CA ARG A 359 -21.08 -31.66 -23.48
C ARG A 359 -22.47 -31.52 -24.07
N ILE A 360 -22.56 -31.00 -25.29
CA ILE A 360 -23.73 -31.19 -26.13
C ILE A 360 -23.47 -32.50 -26.89
N GLU A 361 -24.11 -33.56 -26.43
CA GLU A 361 -24.42 -34.72 -27.26
C GLU A 361 -25.91 -34.62 -27.65
N TYR A 362 -26.14 -34.89 -28.94
CA TYR A 362 -27.37 -34.85 -29.73
C TYR A 362 -27.77 -33.49 -30.32
#